data_AF-A0A820CYM6-F1
#
_entry.id   AF-A0A820CYM6-F1
#
_cell.length_a   1.000
_cell.length_b   1.000
_cell.length_c   1.000
_cell.angle_alpha   90.00
_cell.angle_beta   90.00
_cell.angle_gamma   90.00
#
_symmetry.space_group_name_H-M   'P 1'
#
loop_
_entity.id
_entity.type
_entity.pdbx_description
1 polymer ?
#
loop_
_entity_poly.entity_id
_entity_poly.type
_entity_poly.pdbx_seq_one_letter_code
_entity_poly.pdbx_strand_id
1 'polypeptide(L)'
;ADAYKNDNVGGLLGASLSPLGGFRKFLLILFALSTVACNIPNVYSYSLSMQVIAPIFERIPRFLYTVIGTVIYVLMAIFAANNFNDSLTLFVDLISYFYGIYLVIVFEDHLIFRRCSFKNYNFNICDNRKKLPIGLAAILSSFVGIVGIALGMSQTWFSGPIAKAIANGSGERGANVGFIFGFIFTGIVFPLFRFIELYFIGR
;
A
#
# COMPACT_ATOMS: atom_id res chain seq x y z
N ALA A 1 12.00 -29.71 2.36
CA ALA A 1 12.82 -28.85 1.49
C ALA A 1 12.49 -29.08 0.00
N ASP A 2 12.39 -30.33 -0.46
CA ASP A 2 12.15 -30.62 -1.89
C ASP A 2 10.74 -30.26 -2.40
N ALA A 3 9.71 -30.36 -1.56
CA ALA A 3 8.35 -29.93 -1.91
C ALA A 3 8.22 -28.40 -2.15
N TYR A 4 9.09 -27.61 -1.52
CA TYR A 4 9.15 -26.15 -1.73
C TYR A 4 9.85 -25.79 -3.05
N LYS A 5 10.84 -26.61 -3.46
CA LYS A 5 11.56 -26.42 -4.73
C LYS A 5 10.75 -26.82 -5.96
N ASN A 6 9.87 -27.82 -5.84
CA ASN A 6 9.12 -28.35 -6.98
C ASN A 6 7.73 -27.70 -7.17
N ASP A 7 7.02 -27.38 -6.08
CA ASP A 7 5.61 -26.92 -6.14
C ASP A 7 5.36 -25.61 -5.36
N ASN A 8 6.42 -24.87 -5.04
CA ASN A 8 6.38 -23.55 -4.39
C ASN A 8 5.52 -23.58 -3.10
N VAL A 9 4.69 -22.56 -2.86
CA VAL A 9 3.81 -22.48 -1.67
C VAL A 9 2.75 -23.61 -1.64
N GLY A 10 2.26 -24.06 -2.80
CA GLY A 10 1.23 -25.11 -2.90
C GLY A 10 1.74 -26.49 -2.49
N GLY A 11 2.98 -26.81 -2.86
CA GLY A 11 3.68 -28.03 -2.44
C GLY A 11 3.99 -28.05 -0.95
N LEU A 12 4.34 -26.89 -0.39
CA LEU A 12 4.59 -26.74 1.04
C LEU A 12 3.30 -26.98 1.86
N LEU A 13 2.16 -26.43 1.42
CA LEU A 13 0.85 -26.67 2.03
C LEU A 13 0.40 -28.13 1.85
N GLY A 14 0.66 -28.74 0.70
CA GLY A 14 0.39 -30.16 0.48
C GLY A 14 1.25 -31.09 1.35
N ALA A 15 2.49 -30.70 1.62
CA ALA A 15 3.41 -31.43 2.49
C ALA A 15 3.07 -31.24 3.98
N SER A 16 2.65 -30.05 4.42
CA SER A 16 2.25 -29.81 5.81
C SER A 16 0.95 -30.53 6.18
N LEU A 17 0.05 -30.74 5.21
CA LEU A 17 -1.18 -31.53 5.38
C LEU A 17 -0.99 -33.04 5.11
N SER A 18 0.26 -33.50 4.92
CA SER A 18 0.58 -34.92 4.75
C SER A 18 0.11 -35.86 5.89
N PRO A 19 0.03 -35.46 7.18
CA PRO A 19 -0.43 -36.37 8.22
C PRO A 19 -1.94 -36.68 8.18
N LEU A 20 -2.74 -35.99 7.34
CA LEU A 20 -4.20 -36.15 7.30
C LEU A 20 -4.72 -37.16 6.24
N GLY A 21 -3.82 -37.92 5.60
CA GLY A 21 -4.21 -38.99 4.66
C GLY A 21 -5.14 -38.51 3.53
N GLY A 22 -6.26 -39.21 3.29
CA GLY A 22 -7.21 -38.90 2.20
C GLY A 22 -7.92 -37.55 2.32
N PHE A 23 -8.09 -37.02 3.54
CA PHE A 23 -8.78 -35.75 3.80
C PHE A 23 -7.97 -34.52 3.34
N ARG A 24 -6.66 -34.69 3.09
CA ARG A 24 -5.78 -33.63 2.57
C ARG A 24 -6.32 -33.00 1.29
N LYS A 25 -6.88 -33.78 0.35
CA LYS A 25 -7.37 -33.26 -0.93
C LYS A 25 -8.54 -32.30 -0.74
N PHE A 26 -9.45 -32.60 0.19
CA PHE A 26 -10.58 -31.74 0.53
C PHE A 26 -10.10 -30.41 1.12
N LEU A 27 -9.16 -30.46 2.07
CA LEU A 27 -8.59 -29.25 2.67
C LEU A 27 -7.80 -28.40 1.67
N LEU A 28 -7.05 -29.01 0.73
CA LEU A 28 -6.37 -28.27 -0.33
C LEU A 28 -7.35 -27.52 -1.25
N ILE A 29 -8.50 -28.14 -1.58
CA ILE A 29 -9.57 -27.45 -2.32
C ILE A 29 -10.14 -26.29 -1.50
N LEU A 30 -10.37 -26.49 -0.20
CA LEU A 30 -10.87 -25.44 0.68
C LEU A 30 -9.87 -24.27 0.82
N PHE A 31 -8.58 -24.55 0.92
CA PHE A 31 -7.52 -23.54 0.91
C PHE A 31 -7.48 -22.77 -0.41
N ALA A 32 -7.57 -23.47 -1.55
CA ALA A 32 -7.64 -22.82 -2.85
C ALA A 32 -8.87 -21.92 -2.97
N LEU A 33 -10.04 -22.38 -2.51
CA LEU A 33 -11.28 -21.59 -2.50
C LEU A 33 -11.18 -20.37 -1.58
N SER A 34 -10.48 -20.49 -0.45
CA SER A 34 -10.21 -19.37 0.46
C SER A 34 -9.36 -18.29 -0.21
N THR A 35 -8.31 -18.68 -0.95
CA THR A 35 -7.50 -17.72 -1.72
C THR A 35 -8.33 -16.99 -2.78
N VAL A 36 -9.25 -17.67 -3.44
CA VAL A 36 -10.19 -17.03 -4.38
C VAL A 36 -11.12 -16.07 -3.64
N ALA A 37 -11.70 -16.50 -2.52
CA ALA A 37 -12.61 -15.68 -1.70
C ALA A 37 -11.95 -14.39 -1.20
N CYS A 38 -10.68 -14.44 -0.78
CA CYS A 38 -9.92 -13.27 -0.36
C CYS A 38 -9.60 -12.29 -1.51
N ASN A 39 -9.50 -12.77 -2.75
CA ASN A 39 -9.19 -11.92 -3.90
C ASN A 39 -10.41 -11.17 -4.45
N ILE A 40 -11.62 -11.71 -4.32
CA ILE A 40 -12.87 -11.06 -4.75
C ILE A 40 -12.99 -9.61 -4.22
N PRO A 41 -12.89 -9.34 -2.90
CA PRO A 41 -13.01 -7.98 -2.38
C PRO A 41 -11.86 -7.06 -2.81
N ASN A 42 -10.66 -7.61 -3.05
CA ASN A 42 -9.52 -6.82 -3.52
C ASN A 42 -9.76 -6.29 -4.93
N VAL A 43 -10.19 -7.15 -5.85
CA VAL A 43 -10.51 -6.77 -7.24
C VAL A 43 -11.76 -5.88 -7.28
N TYR A 44 -12.74 -6.14 -6.41
CA TYR A 44 -13.90 -5.26 -6.23
C TYR A 44 -13.48 -3.84 -5.85
N SER A 45 -12.65 -3.71 -4.81
CA SER A 45 -12.15 -2.42 -4.32
C SER A 45 -11.35 -1.68 -5.38
N TYR A 46 -10.49 -2.38 -6.13
CA TYR A 46 -9.74 -1.81 -7.25
C TYR A 46 -10.66 -1.19 -8.30
N SER A 47 -11.66 -1.94 -8.76
CA SER A 47 -12.60 -1.44 -9.79
C SER A 47 -13.41 -0.23 -9.32
N LEU A 48 -13.81 -0.21 -8.03
CA LEU A 48 -14.54 0.91 -7.45
C LEU A 48 -13.66 2.15 -7.36
N SER A 49 -12.43 2.01 -6.85
CA SER A 49 -11.46 3.12 -6.77
C SER A 49 -11.20 3.74 -8.13
N MET A 50 -11.07 2.93 -9.19
CA MET A 50 -10.85 3.44 -10.54
C MET A 50 -12.01 4.29 -11.08
N GLN A 51 -13.25 3.92 -10.76
CA GLN A 51 -14.44 4.69 -11.13
C GLN A 51 -14.55 6.01 -10.37
N VAL A 52 -14.06 6.07 -9.13
CA VAL A 52 -14.11 7.26 -8.27
C VAL A 52 -13.07 8.33 -8.67
N ILE A 53 -11.97 7.96 -9.33
CA ILE A 53 -10.88 8.90 -9.66
C ILE A 53 -11.33 10.06 -10.55
N ALA A 54 -12.13 9.79 -11.58
CA ALA A 54 -12.62 10.84 -12.47
C ALA A 54 -13.96 10.44 -13.12
N PRO A 55 -14.84 11.41 -13.43
CA PRO A 55 -16.12 11.15 -14.08
C PRO A 55 -15.98 10.53 -15.49
N ILE A 56 -14.80 10.61 -16.09
CA ILE A 56 -14.49 9.97 -17.37
C ILE A 56 -14.37 8.44 -17.18
N PHE A 57 -13.81 8.00 -16.06
CA PHE A 57 -13.60 6.58 -15.75
C PHE A 57 -14.88 5.86 -15.34
N GLU A 58 -15.90 6.60 -14.88
CA GLU A 58 -17.24 6.08 -14.59
C GLU A 58 -17.95 5.53 -15.85
N ARG A 59 -17.67 6.08 -17.03
CA ARG A 59 -18.30 5.66 -18.29
C ARG A 59 -17.89 4.25 -18.75
N ILE A 60 -16.78 3.73 -18.24
CA ILE A 60 -16.26 2.42 -18.64
C ILE A 60 -16.92 1.32 -17.80
N PRO A 61 -17.44 0.25 -18.41
CA PRO A 61 -18.10 -0.83 -17.66
C PRO A 61 -17.12 -1.52 -16.72
N ARG A 62 -17.58 -1.76 -15.50
CA ARG A 62 -16.79 -2.24 -14.36
C ARG A 62 -15.96 -3.51 -14.65
N PHE A 63 -16.53 -4.44 -15.41
CA PHE A 63 -15.89 -5.72 -15.74
C PHE A 63 -14.54 -5.54 -16.48
N LEU A 64 -14.38 -4.48 -17.27
CA LEU A 64 -13.12 -4.22 -17.96
C LEU A 64 -11.99 -3.90 -16.98
N TYR A 65 -12.27 -3.09 -15.95
CA TYR A 65 -11.28 -2.81 -14.91
C TYR A 65 -10.90 -4.06 -14.13
N THR A 66 -11.87 -4.92 -13.80
CA THR A 66 -11.56 -6.16 -13.09
C THR A 66 -10.71 -7.11 -13.92
N VAL A 67 -10.99 -7.24 -15.23
CA VAL A 67 -10.18 -8.09 -16.13
C VAL A 67 -8.76 -7.54 -16.30
N ILE A 68 -8.63 -6.23 -16.53
CA ILE A 68 -7.32 -5.58 -16.68
C ILE A 68 -6.50 -5.75 -15.39
N GLY A 69 -7.10 -5.48 -14.23
CA GLY A 69 -6.46 -5.69 -12.93
C GLY A 69 -6.01 -7.14 -12.74
N THR A 70 -6.85 -8.11 -13.11
CA THR A 70 -6.53 -9.54 -13.07
C THR A 70 -5.36 -9.92 -13.96
N VAL A 71 -5.32 -9.43 -15.20
CA VAL A 71 -4.17 -9.69 -16.07
C VAL A 71 -2.89 -9.13 -15.47
N ILE A 72 -2.91 -7.90 -14.95
CA ILE A 72 -1.72 -7.25 -14.38
C ILE A 72 -1.19 -8.01 -13.17
N TYR A 73 -2.03 -8.32 -12.16
CA TYR A 73 -1.52 -9.00 -10.96
C TYR A 73 -1.11 -10.45 -11.24
N VAL A 74 -1.72 -11.13 -12.23
CA VAL A 74 -1.29 -12.49 -12.64
C VAL A 74 0.08 -12.43 -13.28
N LEU A 75 0.34 -11.46 -14.17
CA LEU A 75 1.66 -11.26 -14.77
C LEU A 75 2.72 -10.95 -13.69
N MET A 76 2.39 -10.08 -12.73
CA MET A 76 3.27 -9.80 -11.59
C MET A 76 3.50 -11.04 -10.73
N ALA A 77 2.48 -11.86 -10.49
CA ALA A 77 2.59 -13.08 -9.69
C ALA A 77 3.51 -14.12 -10.36
N ILE A 78 3.46 -14.26 -11.68
CA ILE A 78 4.36 -15.16 -12.43
C ILE A 78 5.82 -14.70 -12.25
N PHE A 79 6.09 -13.39 -12.34
CA PHE A 79 7.44 -12.87 -12.15
C PHE A 79 7.92 -13.05 -10.70
N ALA A 80 7.05 -12.72 -9.73
CA ALA A 80 7.35 -12.85 -8.31
C ALA A 80 7.54 -14.31 -7.87
N ALA A 81 6.92 -15.28 -8.55
CA ALA A 81 7.04 -16.70 -8.21
C ALA A 81 8.49 -17.22 -8.29
N ASN A 82 9.33 -16.63 -9.14
CA ASN A 82 10.74 -17.03 -9.30
C ASN A 82 11.59 -16.66 -8.08
N ASN A 83 11.29 -15.53 -7.41
CA ASN A 83 11.98 -15.04 -6.22
C ASN A 83 10.96 -14.62 -5.15
N PHE A 84 10.13 -15.56 -4.71
CA PHE A 84 8.92 -15.27 -3.92
C PHE A 84 9.23 -14.50 -2.62
N ASN A 85 10.22 -14.96 -1.85
CA ASN A 85 10.51 -14.36 -0.55
C ASN A 85 11.02 -12.91 -0.68
N ASP A 86 12.02 -12.69 -1.54
CA ASP A 86 12.58 -11.36 -1.76
C ASP A 86 11.54 -10.40 -2.34
N SER A 87 10.73 -10.88 -3.29
CA SER A 87 9.66 -10.08 -3.90
C SER A 87 8.58 -9.70 -2.89
N LEU A 88 8.21 -10.64 -2.00
CA LEU A 88 7.22 -10.40 -0.96
C LEU A 88 7.73 -9.36 0.06
N THR A 89 8.96 -9.49 0.55
CA THR A 89 9.53 -8.52 1.49
C THR A 89 9.60 -7.12 0.88
N LEU A 90 10.09 -6.99 -0.36
CA LEU A 90 10.11 -5.71 -1.07
C LEU A 90 8.71 -5.10 -1.22
N PHE A 91 7.70 -5.93 -1.52
CA PHE A 91 6.33 -5.45 -1.70
C PHE A 91 5.69 -5.00 -0.39
N VAL A 92 5.86 -5.77 0.70
CA VAL A 92 5.35 -5.43 2.03
C VAL A 92 6.01 -4.16 2.55
N ASP A 93 7.33 -4.02 2.36
CA ASP A 93 8.05 -2.81 2.74
C ASP A 93 7.55 -1.59 1.96
N LEU A 94 7.40 -1.72 0.63
CA LEU A 94 6.90 -0.65 -0.23
C LEU A 94 5.51 -0.18 0.20
N ILE A 95 4.57 -1.10 0.43
CA ILE A 95 3.22 -0.76 0.90
C ILE A 95 3.29 -0.04 2.24
N SER A 96 4.11 -0.56 3.16
CA SER A 96 4.26 0.00 4.49
C SER A 96 4.73 1.45 4.44
N TYR A 97 5.70 1.78 3.58
CA TYR A 97 6.19 3.16 3.44
C TYR A 97 5.12 4.15 2.98
N PHE A 98 4.39 3.81 1.92
CA PHE A 98 3.31 4.67 1.42
C PHE A 98 2.15 4.77 2.41
N TYR A 99 1.87 3.68 3.14
CA TYR A 99 0.87 3.68 4.20
C TYR A 99 1.21 4.66 5.32
N GLY A 100 2.49 4.78 5.70
CA GLY A 100 2.95 5.74 6.70
C GLY A 100 2.63 7.19 6.34
N ILE A 101 2.92 7.58 5.09
CA ILE A 101 2.59 8.93 4.59
C ILE A 101 1.07 9.17 4.65
N TYR A 102 0.29 8.23 4.10
CA TYR A 102 -1.16 8.36 4.03
C TYR A 102 -1.80 8.46 5.42
N LEU A 103 -1.35 7.61 6.35
CA LEU A 103 -1.87 7.57 7.71
C LEU A 103 -1.65 8.92 8.40
N VAL A 104 -0.45 9.50 8.33
CA VAL A 104 -0.16 10.80 8.94
C VAL A 104 -1.08 11.89 8.43
N ILE A 105 -1.23 12.00 7.11
CA ILE A 105 -2.06 13.02 6.49
C ILE A 105 -3.52 12.91 6.97
N VAL A 106 -4.07 11.69 7.00
CA VAL A 106 -5.45 11.46 7.45
C VAL A 106 -5.61 11.75 8.94
N PHE A 107 -4.64 11.32 9.76
CA PHE A 107 -4.65 11.58 11.19
C PHE A 107 -4.55 13.08 11.49
N GLU A 108 -3.68 13.81 10.80
CA GLU A 108 -3.53 15.25 11.00
C GLU A 108 -4.74 16.04 10.50
N ASP A 109 -5.34 15.68 9.35
CA ASP A 109 -6.59 16.28 8.89
C ASP A 109 -7.72 16.05 9.92
N HIS A 110 -7.80 14.84 10.49
CA HIS A 110 -8.81 14.53 11.50
C HIS A 110 -8.58 15.25 12.85
N LEU A 111 -7.35 15.20 13.37
CA LEU A 111 -7.00 15.70 14.70
C LEU A 111 -6.90 17.23 14.72
N ILE A 112 -6.14 17.81 13.78
CA ILE A 112 -5.81 19.24 13.79
C ILE A 112 -6.90 20.05 13.09
N PHE A 113 -7.23 19.70 11.85
CA PHE A 113 -8.11 20.53 11.01
C PHE A 113 -9.59 20.30 11.28
N ARG A 114 -9.98 19.05 11.58
CA ARG A 114 -11.37 18.69 11.90
C ARG A 114 -11.64 18.59 13.40
N ARG A 115 -10.65 18.89 14.25
CA ARG A 115 -10.76 18.96 15.72
C ARG A 115 -11.37 17.69 16.34
N CYS A 116 -10.98 16.52 15.84
CA CYS A 116 -11.44 15.20 16.30
C CYS A 116 -12.96 14.98 16.21
N SER A 117 -13.68 15.76 15.39
CA SER A 117 -15.13 15.67 15.30
C SER A 117 -15.58 15.08 13.96
N PHE A 118 -16.21 13.90 14.02
CA PHE A 118 -16.84 13.29 12.85
C PHE A 118 -18.00 14.13 12.28
N LYS A 119 -18.57 15.06 13.05
CA LYS A 119 -19.61 15.98 12.57
C LYS A 119 -19.11 16.98 11.53
N ASN A 120 -17.80 17.22 11.47
CA ASN A 120 -17.18 18.12 10.50
C ASN A 120 -16.97 17.45 9.12
N TYR A 121 -17.36 16.18 8.96
CA TYR A 121 -17.42 15.54 7.64
C TYR A 121 -18.78 15.80 7.01
N ASN A 122 -18.82 16.69 6.01
CA ASN A 122 -20.05 16.99 5.29
C ASN A 122 -20.18 16.08 4.06
N PHE A 123 -20.91 14.97 4.23
CA PHE A 123 -21.16 14.00 3.16
C PHE A 123 -21.88 14.60 1.94
N ASN A 124 -22.64 15.68 2.14
CA ASN A 124 -23.36 16.36 1.05
C ASN A 124 -22.44 17.12 0.09
N ILE A 125 -21.15 17.26 0.42
CA ILE A 125 -20.16 17.99 -0.36
C ILE A 125 -19.21 17.04 -1.11
N CYS A 126 -19.24 15.73 -0.82
CA CYS A 126 -18.29 14.76 -1.35
C CYS A 126 -18.23 14.69 -2.89
N ASP A 127 -19.32 14.98 -3.60
CA ASP A 127 -19.35 15.00 -5.06
C ASP A 127 -18.97 16.36 -5.70
N ASN A 128 -18.76 17.40 -4.88
CA ASN A 128 -18.61 18.75 -5.38
C ASN A 128 -17.13 19.20 -5.36
N ARG A 129 -16.40 18.93 -6.46
CA ARG A 129 -14.98 19.28 -6.61
C ARG A 129 -14.64 20.72 -6.27
N LYS A 130 -15.57 21.68 -6.48
CA LYS A 130 -15.37 23.11 -6.19
C LYS A 130 -15.39 23.47 -4.71
N LYS A 131 -15.95 22.60 -3.86
CA LYS A 131 -16.11 22.80 -2.41
C LYS A 131 -15.12 21.95 -1.60
N LEU A 132 -14.41 21.04 -2.27
CA LEU A 132 -13.35 20.24 -1.66
C LEU A 132 -12.02 21.02 -1.71
N PRO A 133 -11.13 20.83 -0.71
CA PRO A 133 -9.79 21.36 -0.77
C PRO A 133 -9.06 20.82 -2.01
N ILE A 134 -8.20 21.64 -2.61
CA ILE A 134 -7.51 21.31 -3.87
C ILE A 134 -6.54 20.13 -3.65
N GLY A 135 -6.10 19.92 -2.42
CA GLY A 135 -5.27 18.78 -2.03
C GLY A 135 -3.79 19.01 -2.35
N LEU A 136 -3.41 20.25 -2.69
CA LEU A 136 -2.03 20.59 -3.00
C LEU A 136 -1.13 20.39 -1.78
N ALA A 137 -1.61 20.71 -0.57
CA ALA A 137 -0.87 20.47 0.65
C ALA A 137 -0.55 18.98 0.85
N ALA A 138 -1.52 18.10 0.60
CA ALA A 138 -1.36 16.65 0.73
C ALA A 138 -0.41 16.07 -0.34
N ILE A 139 -0.49 16.57 -1.57
CA ILE A 139 0.40 16.13 -2.67
C ILE A 139 1.85 16.55 -2.36
N LEU A 140 2.07 17.81 -2.01
CA LEU A 140 3.41 18.34 -1.72
C LEU A 140 4.01 17.68 -0.47
N SER A 141 3.23 17.49 0.60
CA SER A 141 3.70 16.78 1.79
C SER A 141 4.04 15.32 1.49
N SER A 142 3.28 14.65 0.62
CA SER A 142 3.57 13.28 0.17
C SER A 142 4.90 13.20 -0.57
N PHE A 143 5.23 14.18 -1.43
CA PHE A 143 6.54 14.23 -2.09
C PHE A 143 7.68 14.37 -1.08
N VAL A 144 7.53 15.22 -0.06
CA VAL A 144 8.53 15.35 1.00
C VAL A 144 8.63 14.08 1.84
N GLY A 145 7.51 13.41 2.10
CA GLY A 145 7.46 12.08 2.72
C GLY A 145 8.24 11.02 1.93
N ILE A 146 8.11 11.01 0.60
CA ILE A 146 8.86 10.11 -0.30
C ILE A 146 10.37 10.37 -0.19
N VAL A 147 10.79 11.64 -0.10
CA VAL A 147 12.19 11.98 0.17
C VAL A 147 12.63 11.44 1.53
N GLY A 148 11.80 11.58 2.58
CA GLY A 148 12.04 10.99 3.90
C GLY A 148 12.22 9.48 3.85
N ILE A 149 11.35 8.76 3.12
CA ILE A 149 11.47 7.32 2.90
C ILE A 149 12.79 6.99 2.20
N ALA A 150 13.13 7.71 1.13
CA ALA A 150 14.37 7.49 0.38
C ALA A 150 15.63 7.66 1.28
N LEU A 151 15.58 8.56 2.26
CA LEU A 151 16.69 8.74 3.18
C LEU A 151 16.87 7.55 4.15
N GLY A 152 15.76 6.96 4.62
CA GLY A 152 15.74 5.91 5.65
C GLY A 152 15.54 4.48 5.16
N MET A 153 15.21 4.27 3.89
CA MET A 153 14.91 2.94 3.34
C MET A 153 16.19 2.10 3.15
N SER A 154 16.08 0.82 3.49
CA SER A 154 17.11 -0.18 3.26
C SER A 154 16.49 -1.32 2.46
N GLN A 155 16.66 -1.31 1.15
CA GLN A 155 16.10 -2.28 0.21
C GLN A 155 17.21 -2.95 -0.59
N THR A 156 16.88 -4.05 -1.28
CA THR A 156 17.86 -4.79 -2.10
C THR A 156 18.43 -3.94 -3.24
N TRP A 157 17.61 -3.03 -3.79
CA TRP A 157 17.96 -2.18 -4.94
C TRP A 157 18.46 -0.80 -4.54
N PHE A 158 18.13 -0.32 -3.35
CA PHE A 158 18.52 1.01 -2.89
C PHE A 158 18.61 1.09 -1.36
N SER A 159 19.69 1.69 -0.89
CA SER A 159 19.92 1.96 0.53
C SER A 159 20.18 3.45 0.71
N GLY A 160 19.32 4.09 1.50
CA GLY A 160 19.40 5.50 1.82
C GLY A 160 20.65 5.85 2.64
N PRO A 161 21.09 7.12 2.59
CA PRO A 161 22.27 7.58 3.33
C PRO A 161 22.14 7.39 4.84
N ILE A 162 20.94 7.54 5.42
CA ILE A 162 20.71 7.35 6.86
C ILE A 162 20.77 5.87 7.21
N ALA A 163 20.18 4.99 6.39
CA ALA A 163 20.29 3.55 6.56
C ALA A 163 21.76 3.08 6.52
N LYS A 164 22.58 3.66 5.64
CA LYS A 164 24.03 3.39 5.58
C LYS A 164 24.79 3.92 6.78
N ALA A 165 24.43 5.11 7.27
CA ALA A 165 25.05 5.70 8.46
C ALA A 165 24.77 4.86 9.72
N ILE A 166 23.55 4.36 9.88
CA ILE A 166 23.16 3.48 10.99
C ILE A 166 23.95 2.16 10.98
N ALA A 167 24.34 1.68 9.80
CA ALA A 167 25.15 0.47 9.67
C ALA A 167 26.62 0.65 10.12
N ASN A 168 27.06 1.86 10.52
CA ASN A 168 28.39 2.13 11.08
C ASN A 168 29.57 1.47 10.31
N GLY A 169 29.46 1.38 8.98
CA GLY A 169 30.51 0.80 8.14
C GLY A 169 30.68 -0.72 8.24
N SER A 170 29.76 -1.46 8.87
CA SER A 170 29.85 -2.94 9.00
C SER A 170 29.63 -3.70 7.68
N GLY A 171 29.28 -3.00 6.60
CA GLY A 171 28.97 -3.63 5.30
C GLY A 171 27.64 -4.41 5.28
N GLU A 172 26.91 -4.44 6.39
CA GLU A 172 25.60 -5.08 6.50
C GLU A 172 24.47 -4.11 6.13
N ARG A 173 23.32 -4.66 5.70
CA ARG A 173 22.11 -3.86 5.47
C ARG A 173 21.71 -3.19 6.77
N GLY A 174 21.80 -1.87 6.82
CA GLY A 174 21.35 -1.08 7.97
C GLY A 174 19.85 -1.26 8.23
N ALA A 175 19.41 -0.87 9.43
CA ALA A 175 18.02 -0.95 9.83
C ALA A 175 17.11 -0.22 8.83
N ASN A 176 16.00 -0.85 8.47
CA ASN A 176 15.03 -0.27 7.56
C ASN A 176 14.07 0.66 8.33
N VAL A 177 14.31 1.97 8.24
CA VAL A 177 13.58 2.99 9.01
C VAL A 177 12.73 3.88 8.07
N GLY A 178 12.61 3.52 6.80
CA GLY A 178 11.94 4.31 5.77
C GLY A 178 10.49 4.70 6.14
N PHE A 179 9.76 3.79 6.78
CA PHE A 179 8.40 4.04 7.27
C PHE A 179 8.33 5.21 8.26
N ILE A 180 9.18 5.19 9.29
CA ILE A 180 9.18 6.18 10.38
C ILE A 180 9.64 7.53 9.84
N PHE A 181 10.65 7.55 8.95
CA PHE A 181 11.09 8.79 8.32
C PHE A 181 10.02 9.38 7.40
N GLY A 182 9.35 8.56 6.58
CA GLY A 182 8.20 9.00 5.79
C GLY A 182 7.09 9.60 6.66
N PHE A 183 6.79 8.96 7.79
CA PHE A 183 5.82 9.43 8.77
C PHE A 183 6.21 10.80 9.35
N ILE A 184 7.43 10.94 9.89
CA ILE A 184 7.89 12.16 10.56
C ILE A 184 7.99 13.33 9.58
N PHE A 185 8.60 13.12 8.41
CA PHE A 185 8.78 14.20 7.43
C PHE A 185 7.43 14.69 6.90
N THR A 186 6.50 13.76 6.64
CA THR A 186 5.14 14.13 6.21
C THR A 186 4.41 14.89 7.32
N GLY A 187 4.53 14.45 8.58
CA GLY A 187 3.78 15.06 9.69
C GLY A 187 4.29 16.43 10.14
N ILE A 188 5.56 16.72 9.89
CA ILE A 188 6.07 18.09 10.11
C ILE A 188 5.59 19.01 8.99
N VAL A 189 5.58 18.54 7.74
CA VAL A 189 5.40 19.39 6.56
C VAL A 189 3.93 19.57 6.19
N PHE A 190 3.09 18.55 6.36
CA PHE A 190 1.67 18.62 6.05
C PHE A 190 0.93 19.73 6.81
N PRO A 191 1.04 19.89 8.14
CA PRO A 191 0.32 20.96 8.84
C PRO A 191 0.77 22.33 8.35
N LEU A 192 2.07 22.53 8.09
CA LEU A 192 2.61 23.79 7.57
C LEU A 192 2.00 24.14 6.20
N PHE A 193 2.04 23.19 5.25
CA PHE A 193 1.45 23.42 3.93
C PHE A 193 -0.06 23.59 3.98
N ARG A 194 -0.73 22.90 4.89
CA ARG A 194 -2.18 23.01 5.06
C ARG A 194 -2.60 24.35 5.65
N PHE A 195 -1.83 24.92 6.59
CA PHE A 195 -2.07 26.28 7.07
C PHE A 195 -1.88 27.32 5.95
N ILE A 196 -0.87 27.14 5.10
CA ILE A 196 -0.64 28.00 3.93
C ILE A 196 -1.79 27.88 2.92
N GLU A 197 -2.25 26.66 2.64
CA GLU A 197 -3.40 26.40 1.75
C GLU A 197 -4.66 27.10 2.27
N LEU A 198 -4.95 26.98 3.57
CA LEU A 198 -6.08 27.67 4.21
C LEU A 198 -5.94 29.20 4.14
N TYR A 199 -4.74 29.74 4.26
CA TYR A 199 -4.51 31.18 4.19
C TYR A 199 -4.72 31.75 2.78
N PHE A 200 -4.19 31.09 1.75
CA PHE A 200 -4.25 31.59 0.37
C PHE A 200 -5.55 31.23 -0.36
N ILE A 201 -6.08 30.02 -0.15
CA ILE A 201 -7.24 29.50 -0.89
C ILE A 201 -8.53 29.66 -0.07
N GLY A 202 -8.43 29.85 1.24
CA GLY A 202 -9.58 30.04 2.14
C GLY A 202 -10.46 28.79 2.29
N ARG A 203 -9.96 27.61 1.87
CA ARG A 203 -10.69 26.33 1.82
C ARG A 203 -9.76 25.15 2.08
#